data_AF-A0A9E0R9K5-F1
#
_entry.id   AF-A0A9E0R9K5-F1
#
_cell.length_a   1.000
_cell.length_b   1.000
_cell.length_c   1.000
_cell.angle_alpha   90.00
_cell.angle_beta   90.00
_cell.angle_gamma   90.00
#
_symmetry.space_group_name_H-M   'P 1'
#
loop_
_entity.id
_entity.type
_entity.pdbx_description
1 polymer ?
#
loop_
_entity_poly.entity_id
_entity_poly.type
_entity_poly.pdbx_seq_one_letter_code
_entity_poly.pdbx_strand_id
1 'polypeptide(L)' 'MNAPAQQTRVEVLNRLYTMKLEQIEQANRQGNSLRNQVLAAEADAIFNALKSVR' A
#
# COMPACT_ATOMS: atom_id res chain seq x y z
N MET A 1 -10.62 -21.56 14.11
CA MET A 1 -10.05 -20.29 14.63
C MET A 1 -8.91 -19.86 13.72
N ASN A 2 -9.15 -19.02 12.70
CA ASN A 2 -8.11 -18.40 11.85
C ASN A 2 -8.10 -16.85 11.94
N ALA A 3 -8.97 -16.29 12.79
CA ALA A 3 -9.25 -14.87 12.89
C ALA A 3 -8.06 -13.98 13.31
N PRO A 4 -7.15 -14.40 14.23
CA PRO A 4 -6.07 -13.51 14.68
C PRO A 4 -5.08 -13.18 13.56
N ALA A 5 -4.66 -14.19 12.79
CA ALA A 5 -3.65 -14.04 11.75
C ALA A 5 -4.14 -13.20 10.55
N GLN A 6 -5.43 -13.33 10.18
CA GLN A 6 -6.03 -12.51 9.14
C GLN A 6 -6.23 -11.06 9.59
N GLN A 7 -6.64 -10.81 10.83
CA GLN A 7 -6.72 -9.46 11.40
C GLN A 7 -5.34 -8.79 11.37
N THR A 8 -4.29 -9.49 11.82
CA THR A 8 -2.92 -8.97 11.76
C THR A 8 -2.46 -8.69 10.32
N ARG A 9 -2.83 -9.54 9.35
CA ARG A 9 -2.46 -9.32 7.93
C ARG A 9 -3.14 -8.07 7.35
N VAL A 10 -4.42 -7.85 7.63
CA VAL A 10 -5.16 -6.66 7.16
C VAL A 10 -4.59 -5.39 7.79
N GLU A 11 -4.27 -5.41 9.08
CA GLU A 11 -3.66 -4.26 9.77
C GLU A 11 -2.30 -3.90 9.18
N VAL A 12 -1.44 -4.90 8.93
CA VAL A 12 -0.13 -4.69 8.29
C VAL A 12 -0.30 -4.12 6.88
N LEU A 13 -1.19 -4.68 6.07
CA LEU A 13 -1.42 -4.20 4.71
C LEU A 13 -1.99 -2.78 4.68
N ASN A 14 -2.91 -2.43 5.58
CA ASN A 14 -3.43 -1.06 5.71
C ASN A 14 -2.31 -0.08 6.08
N ARG A 15 -1.44 -0.43 7.04
CA ARG A 15 -0.30 0.41 7.41
C ARG A 15 0.67 0.62 6.24
N LEU A 16 0.99 -0.45 5.51
CA LEU A 16 1.86 -0.38 4.33
C LEU A 16 1.24 0.50 3.23
N TYR A 17 -0.07 0.39 3.02
CA TYR A 17 -0.78 1.23 2.05
C TYR A 17 -0.73 2.71 2.42
N THR A 18 -1.00 3.07 3.67
CA THR A 18 -0.89 4.47 4.14
C THR A 18 0.51 5.03 3.95
N MET A 19 1.55 4.27 4.33
CA MET A 19 2.94 4.69 4.13
C MET A 19 3.28 4.87 2.64
N LYS A 20 2.71 4.06 1.76
CA LYS A 20 2.89 4.22 0.31
C LYS A 20 2.23 5.49 -0.23
N LEU A 21 1.04 5.84 0.24
CA LEU A 21 0.38 7.10 -0.13
C LEU A 21 1.22 8.32 0.28
N GLU A 22 1.78 8.32 1.48
CA GLU A 22 2.69 9.38 1.94
C GLU A 22 3.94 9.50 1.05
N GLN A 23 4.52 8.37 0.62
CA GLN A 23 5.65 8.36 -0.30
C GLN A 23 5.29 8.91 -1.69
N ILE A 24 4.09 8.60 -2.19
CA ILE A 24 3.58 9.15 -3.45
C ILE A 24 3.40 10.66 -3.35
N GLU A 25 2.79 11.16 -2.27
CA GLU A 25 2.64 12.60 -2.06
C GLU A 25 3.98 13.34 -2.04
N GLN A 26 4.98 12.77 -1.37
CA GLN A 26 6.34 13.34 -1.36
C GLN A 26 7.00 13.29 -2.74
N ALA A 27 6.88 12.18 -3.45
CA ALA A 27 7.50 12.01 -4.77
C ALA A 27 6.81 12.85 -5.86
N ASN A 28 5.49 13.10 -5.74
CA ASN A 28 4.76 14.07 -6.55
C ASN A 28 5.32 15.49 -6.41
N ARG A 29 5.70 15.90 -5.19
CA ARG A 29 6.36 17.22 -4.97
C ARG A 29 7.77 17.28 -5.57
N GLN A 30 8.45 16.15 -5.71
CA GLN A 30 9.81 16.06 -6.25
C GLN A 30 9.84 15.93 -7.79
N GLY A 31 8.70 15.75 -8.44
CA GLY A 31 8.60 15.69 -9.91
C GLY A 31 9.26 14.46 -10.56
N ASN A 32 9.57 13.41 -9.80
CA ASN A 32 10.22 12.21 -10.36
C ASN A 32 9.17 11.24 -10.92
N SER A 33 8.98 11.27 -12.25
CA SER A 33 7.93 10.52 -12.95
C SER A 33 8.06 9.00 -12.80
N LEU A 34 9.26 8.44 -12.95
CA LEU A 34 9.49 6.99 -12.82
C LEU A 34 9.24 6.52 -11.39
N ARG A 35 9.74 7.27 -10.40
CA ARG A 35 9.51 6.95 -8.99
C ARG A 35 8.02 6.97 -8.65
N ASN A 36 7.26 7.94 -9.16
CA ASN A 36 5.82 8.00 -8.97
C ASN A 36 5.09 6.80 -9.59
N GLN A 37 5.48 6.38 -10.79
CA GLN A 37 4.89 5.20 -11.45
C GLN A 37 5.13 3.91 -10.65
N VAL A 38 6.35 3.72 -10.16
CA VAL A 38 6.69 2.56 -9.30
C VAL A 38 5.88 2.59 -8.01
N LEU A 39 5.83 3.73 -7.32
CA LEU A 39 5.08 3.85 -6.07
C LEU A 39 3.58 3.63 -6.27
N ALA A 40 3.01 4.11 -7.38
CA ALA A 40 1.62 3.87 -7.73
C ALA A 40 1.33 2.38 -7.97
N ALA A 41 2.19 1.69 -8.73
CA ALA A 41 2.06 0.25 -8.97
C ALA A 41 2.16 -0.57 -7.66
N GLU A 42 3.03 -0.16 -6.73
CA GLU A 42 3.13 -0.78 -5.41
C GLU A 42 1.88 -0.54 -4.56
N ALA A 43 1.32 0.66 -4.57
CA ALA A 43 0.07 0.98 -3.88
C ALA A 43 -1.10 0.14 -4.41
N ASP A 44 -1.21 -0.01 -5.73
CA ASP A 44 -2.21 -0.86 -6.37
C ASP A 44 -2.05 -2.34 -5.98
N ALA A 45 -0.83 -2.85 -5.92
CA ALA A 45 -0.57 -4.23 -5.49
C ALA A 45 -1.02 -4.46 -4.03
N ILE A 46 -0.72 -3.53 -3.12
CA ILE A 46 -1.15 -3.61 -1.71
C ILE A 46 -2.68 -3.54 -1.60
N PHE A 47 -3.30 -2.64 -2.36
CA PHE A 47 -4.76 -2.50 -2.37
C PHE A 47 -5.46 -3.75 -2.90
N ASN A 48 -4.91 -4.38 -3.94
CA ASN A 48 -5.42 -5.66 -4.44
C ASN A 48 -5.21 -6.79 -3.43
N ALA A 49 -4.10 -6.82 -2.70
CA ALA A 49 -3.90 -7.75 -1.59
C ALA A 49 -4.93 -7.53 -0.47
N LEU A 50 -5.24 -6.28 -0.11
CA LEU A 50 -6.30 -5.96 0.85
C LEU A 50 -7.67 -6.47 0.40
N LYS A 51 -8.03 -6.28 -0.87
CA LYS A 51 -9.26 -6.82 -1.45
C LYS A 51 -9.33 -8.34 -1.41
N SER A 52 -8.21 -9.03 -1.63
CA SER A 52 -8.15 -10.49 -1.60
C SER A 52 -8.24 -11.10 -0.20
N VAL A 53 -8.00 -10.30 0.85
CA VAL A 53 -8.08 -10.76 2.25
C VAL A 53 -9.46 -10.48 2.85
N ARG A 54 -10.26 -9.59 2.24
CA ARG A 54 -11.66 -9.33 2.59
C ARG A 54 -12.58 -10.40 2.03
#